data_AF-A0A2W4QFQ8-F1
#
_entry.id   AF-A0A2W4QFQ8-F1
#
_cell.length_a   1.000
_cell.length_b   1.000
_cell.length_c   1.000
_cell.angle_alpha   90.00
_cell.angle_beta   90.00
_cell.angle_gamma   90.00
#
_symmetry.space_group_name_H-M   'P 1'
#
loop_
_entity.id
_entity.type
_entity.pdbx_description
1 polymer ?
#
loop_
_entity_poly.entity_id
_entity_poly.type
_entity_poly.pdbx_seq_one_letter_code
_entity_poly.pdbx_strand_id
1 'polypeptide(L)'
;MVTLPEQGAEAVDPEVGPNAPHPSVPPEGNRVVVSTIAEAAALAGVESPSIRQEGAAVRKITVVTQPLASFGEMRVVEAQYHWDGQFYTLTAIAGFLGGEEGDLEPAPIPIPELMIYSPPGEAVGGIEVVDLGGVEAVCAARTDGGGLTYTRCDWMMGDVRVSLTGPDLQSVIQLAGTTMNP
;
A
#
# COMPACT_ATOMS: atom_id res chain seq x y z
N MET A 1 -18.12 49.37 53.88
CA MET A 1 -18.13 50.18 52.65
C MET A 1 -16.75 50.13 52.03
N VAL A 2 -16.55 49.26 51.03
CA VAL A 2 -15.57 49.42 49.94
C VAL A 2 -16.20 48.66 48.77
N THR A 3 -16.55 49.39 47.73
CA THR A 3 -17.08 48.90 46.46
C THR A 3 -15.89 48.50 45.58
N LEU A 4 -15.88 47.29 45.02
CA LEU A 4 -14.92 46.89 44.00
C LEU A 4 -15.51 47.21 42.61
N PRO A 5 -14.72 47.75 41.66
CA PRO A 5 -15.20 48.13 40.34
C PRO A 5 -15.32 46.93 39.39
N GLU A 6 -16.36 46.98 38.57
CA GLU A 6 -16.54 46.19 37.35
C GLU A 6 -15.37 46.41 36.39
N GLN A 7 -14.80 45.34 35.84
CA GLN A 7 -14.03 45.40 34.61
C GLN A 7 -14.52 44.35 33.63
N GLY A 8 -14.70 44.83 32.40
CA GLY A 8 -15.46 44.21 31.33
C GLY A 8 -14.96 42.83 30.91
N ALA A 9 -15.93 41.99 30.59
CA ALA A 9 -15.72 40.84 29.72
C ALA A 9 -15.37 41.36 28.32
N GLU A 10 -14.09 41.37 27.98
CA GLU A 10 -13.67 41.43 26.58
C GLU A 10 -13.98 40.08 25.94
N ALA A 11 -14.78 40.14 24.88
CA ALA A 11 -15.06 39.03 24.01
C ALA A 11 -13.77 38.55 23.35
N VAL A 12 -13.37 37.31 23.61
CA VAL A 12 -12.34 36.63 22.83
C VAL A 12 -12.99 36.20 21.52
N ASP A 13 -12.72 36.96 20.46
CA ASP A 13 -12.98 36.57 19.08
C ASP A 13 -12.11 35.32 18.76
N PRO A 14 -12.67 34.19 18.32
CA PRO A 14 -11.85 33.10 17.80
C PRO A 14 -11.39 33.52 16.40
N GLU A 15 -10.20 34.12 16.31
CA GLU A 15 -9.47 34.19 15.04
C GLU A 15 -9.28 32.76 14.52
N VAL A 16 -10.17 32.37 13.62
CA VAL A 16 -10.00 31.26 12.68
C VAL A 16 -8.85 31.65 11.78
N GLY A 17 -7.63 31.32 12.21
CA GLY A 17 -6.43 31.44 11.39
C GLY A 17 -6.61 30.64 10.09
N PRO A 18 -6.25 31.20 8.93
CA PRO A 18 -6.45 30.56 7.65
C PRO A 18 -5.50 29.37 7.52
N ASN A 19 -6.05 28.21 7.18
CA ASN A 19 -5.32 27.06 6.63
C ASN A 19 -4.03 26.69 7.37
N ALA A 20 -4.17 25.96 8.48
CA ALA A 20 -3.11 25.04 8.87
C ALA A 20 -2.77 24.16 7.64
N PRO A 21 -1.49 24.01 7.25
CA PRO A 21 -1.14 23.16 6.13
C PRO A 21 -1.69 21.77 6.42
N HIS A 22 -2.57 21.28 5.53
CA HIS A 22 -2.88 19.86 5.46
C HIS A 22 -1.55 19.10 5.48
N PRO A 23 -1.46 17.95 6.19
CA PRO A 23 -0.32 17.07 6.03
C PRO A 23 -0.16 16.83 4.53
N SER A 24 0.99 17.27 4.00
CA SER A 24 1.29 17.34 2.58
C SER A 24 0.77 16.10 1.89
N VAL A 25 -0.24 16.27 1.03
CA VAL A 25 -0.57 15.24 0.04
C VAL A 25 0.76 14.96 -0.65
N PRO A 26 1.31 13.73 -0.58
CA PRO A 26 2.54 13.41 -1.30
C PRO A 26 2.35 13.88 -2.75
N PRO A 27 3.36 14.51 -3.38
CA PRO A 27 3.24 14.95 -4.76
C PRO A 27 2.66 13.80 -5.59
N GLU A 28 1.59 14.07 -6.35
CA GLU A 28 0.85 13.05 -7.08
C GLU A 28 1.83 12.22 -7.89
N GLY A 29 2.04 10.96 -7.47
CA GLY A 29 2.90 10.05 -8.19
C GLY A 29 2.40 9.90 -9.63
N ASN A 30 3.33 9.80 -10.58
CA ASN A 30 2.95 9.56 -11.97
C ASN A 30 2.22 8.22 -12.06
N ARG A 31 0.99 8.22 -12.58
CA ARG A 31 0.13 7.04 -12.68
C ARG A 31 -0.09 6.69 -14.15
N VAL A 32 0.31 5.48 -14.54
CA VAL A 32 0.17 4.98 -15.91
C VAL A 32 -0.65 3.68 -15.89
N VAL A 33 -1.64 3.58 -16.77
CA VAL A 33 -2.39 2.34 -17.01
C VAL A 33 -1.75 1.58 -18.18
N VAL A 34 -1.47 0.29 -17.99
CA VAL A 34 -0.83 -0.57 -18.99
C VAL A 34 -1.68 -1.81 -19.27
N SER A 35 -1.39 -2.52 -20.35
CA SER A 35 -2.24 -3.62 -20.84
C SER A 35 -1.77 -4.99 -20.35
N THR A 36 -0.49 -5.12 -19.99
CA THR A 36 0.10 -6.41 -19.58
C THR A 36 0.98 -6.31 -18.34
N ILE A 37 1.17 -7.44 -17.64
CA ILE A 37 2.08 -7.53 -16.48
C ILE A 37 3.53 -7.32 -16.93
N ALA A 38 3.90 -7.79 -18.13
CA ALA A 38 5.22 -7.59 -18.69
C ALA A 38 5.53 -6.11 -18.97
N GLU A 39 4.57 -5.35 -19.52
CA GLU A 39 4.69 -3.90 -19.69
C GLU A 39 4.82 -3.19 -18.33
N ALA A 40 4.04 -3.61 -17.33
CA ALA A 40 4.10 -3.04 -15.99
C ALA A 40 5.47 -3.28 -15.33
N ALA A 41 5.99 -4.50 -15.44
CA ALA A 41 7.30 -4.87 -14.93
C ALA A 41 8.43 -4.08 -15.61
N ALA A 42 8.36 -3.95 -16.94
CA ALA A 42 9.33 -3.15 -17.70
C ALA A 42 9.29 -1.66 -17.31
N LEU A 43 8.10 -1.09 -17.13
CA LEU A 43 7.94 0.31 -16.74
C LEU A 43 8.37 0.56 -15.28
N ALA A 44 8.06 -0.37 -14.38
CA ALA A 44 8.45 -0.28 -12.98
C ALA A 44 9.93 -0.65 -12.75
N GLY A 45 10.58 -1.33 -13.70
CA GLY A 45 11.94 -1.84 -13.52
C GLY A 45 12.05 -2.93 -12.45
N VAL A 46 10.95 -3.62 -12.14
CA VAL A 46 10.89 -4.74 -11.20
C VAL A 46 10.05 -5.87 -11.75
N GLU A 47 10.43 -7.10 -11.41
CA GLU A 47 9.57 -8.25 -11.67
C GLU A 47 8.26 -8.09 -10.90
N SER A 48 7.13 -8.23 -11.60
CA SER A 48 5.81 -8.15 -10.99
C SER A 48 5.18 -9.55 -10.97
N PRO A 49 4.87 -10.11 -9.80
CA PRO A 49 4.20 -11.39 -9.72
C PRO A 49 2.82 -11.33 -10.37
N SER A 50 2.33 -12.49 -10.82
CA SER A 50 0.99 -12.63 -11.40
C SER A 50 0.25 -13.80 -10.78
N ILE A 51 -1.07 -13.68 -10.61
CA ILE A 51 -1.91 -14.81 -10.21
C ILE A 51 -2.05 -15.76 -11.40
N ARG A 52 -1.66 -17.02 -11.21
CA ARG A 52 -1.72 -18.09 -12.24
C ARG A 52 -2.94 -19.00 -12.09
N GLN A 53 -3.83 -18.71 -11.14
CA GLN A 53 -5.03 -19.50 -10.88
C GLN A 53 -5.95 -19.55 -12.11
N GLU A 54 -6.42 -20.75 -12.46
CA GLU A 54 -7.40 -20.94 -13.53
C GLU A 54 -8.67 -20.11 -13.28
N GLY A 55 -9.14 -19.41 -14.32
CA GLY A 55 -10.30 -18.54 -14.26
C GLY A 55 -10.03 -17.14 -13.68
N ALA A 56 -8.83 -16.87 -13.16
CA ALA A 56 -8.45 -15.53 -12.72
C ALA A 56 -8.16 -14.66 -13.94
N ALA A 57 -8.83 -13.51 -14.03
CA ALA A 57 -8.68 -12.59 -15.16
C ALA A 57 -8.19 -11.22 -14.67
N VAL A 58 -7.07 -10.74 -15.22
CA VAL A 58 -6.61 -9.37 -15.01
C VAL A 58 -7.61 -8.39 -15.64
N ARG A 59 -7.99 -7.36 -14.89
CA ARG A 59 -8.94 -6.33 -15.31
C ARG A 59 -8.29 -4.99 -15.57
N LYS A 60 -7.32 -4.62 -14.73
CA LYS A 60 -6.63 -3.33 -14.80
C LYS A 60 -5.24 -3.48 -14.22
N ILE A 61 -4.27 -2.87 -14.87
CA ILE A 61 -2.89 -2.80 -14.37
C ILE A 61 -2.50 -1.33 -14.33
N THR A 62 -2.00 -0.90 -13.18
CA THR A 62 -1.53 0.47 -12.96
C THR A 62 -0.08 0.41 -12.49
N VAL A 63 0.77 1.26 -13.04
CA VAL A 63 2.08 1.58 -12.47
C VAL A 63 2.00 2.97 -11.85
N VAL A 64 2.47 3.10 -10.61
CA VAL A 64 2.56 4.38 -9.89
C VAL A 64 4.01 4.62 -9.50
N THR A 65 4.56 5.76 -9.89
CA THR A 65 5.89 6.20 -9.46
C THR A 65 5.76 7.40 -8.54
N GLN A 66 6.21 7.26 -7.30
CA GLN A 66 6.15 8.30 -6.28
C GLN A 66 7.56 8.71 -5.86
N PRO A 67 7.91 10.00 -5.87
CA PRO A 67 9.20 10.44 -5.34
C PRO A 67 9.23 10.23 -3.82
N LEU A 68 10.35 9.71 -3.31
CA LEU A 68 10.65 9.66 -1.89
C LEU A 68 11.38 10.94 -1.48
N ALA A 69 11.09 11.45 -0.29
CA ALA A 69 11.56 12.77 0.18
C ALA A 69 13.09 12.93 0.28
N SER A 70 13.89 11.89 0.04
CA SER A 70 15.31 11.84 0.36
C SER A 70 16.13 11.11 -0.71
N PHE A 71 15.98 11.46 -1.99
CA PHE A 71 16.82 10.97 -3.12
C PHE A 71 16.46 9.60 -3.69
N GLY A 72 15.17 9.25 -3.68
CA GLY A 72 14.70 8.01 -4.29
C GLY A 72 13.30 8.12 -4.85
N GLU A 73 12.79 7.01 -5.34
CA GLU A 73 11.39 6.85 -5.71
C GLU A 73 10.87 5.46 -5.33
N MET A 74 9.57 5.40 -5.09
CA MET A 74 8.82 4.17 -4.92
C MET A 74 8.08 3.91 -6.22
N ARG A 75 8.21 2.69 -6.74
CA ARG A 75 7.43 2.23 -7.89
C ARG A 75 6.50 1.13 -7.44
N VAL A 76 5.23 1.26 -7.80
CA VAL A 76 4.15 0.36 -7.41
C VAL A 76 3.49 -0.18 -8.66
N VAL A 77 3.46 -1.50 -8.81
CA VAL A 77 2.62 -2.17 -9.81
C VAL A 77 1.37 -2.69 -9.09
N GLU A 78 0.20 -2.22 -9.47
CA GLU A 78 -1.10 -2.67 -8.98
C GLU A 78 -1.84 -3.38 -10.12
N ALA A 79 -2.13 -4.67 -9.94
CA ALA A 79 -2.91 -5.48 -10.86
C ALA A 79 -4.21 -5.95 -10.18
N GLN A 80 -5.34 -5.56 -10.76
CA GLN A 80 -6.67 -5.96 -10.31
C GLN A 80 -7.09 -7.24 -11.04
N TYR A 81 -7.49 -8.25 -10.29
CA TYR A 81 -7.96 -9.53 -10.79
C TYR A 81 -9.43 -9.72 -10.43
N HIS A 82 -10.13 -10.47 -11.28
CA HIS A 82 -11.44 -11.03 -10.98
C HIS A 82 -11.36 -12.55 -11.00
N TRP A 83 -11.75 -13.19 -9.90
CA TRP A 83 -11.73 -14.65 -9.75
C TRP A 83 -12.90 -15.09 -8.87
N ASP A 84 -13.58 -16.17 -9.26
CA ASP A 84 -14.75 -16.71 -8.55
C ASP A 84 -15.82 -15.67 -8.17
N GLY A 85 -16.10 -14.72 -9.08
CA GLY A 85 -17.09 -13.65 -8.85
C GLY A 85 -16.63 -12.52 -7.91
N GLN A 86 -15.38 -12.54 -7.46
CA GLN A 86 -14.81 -11.57 -6.52
C GLN A 86 -13.64 -10.80 -7.12
N PHE A 87 -13.32 -9.64 -6.53
CA PHE A 87 -12.19 -8.80 -6.91
C PHE A 87 -11.01 -8.97 -5.95
N TYR A 88 -9.82 -8.98 -6.54
CA TYR A 88 -8.55 -9.07 -5.83
C TYR A 88 -7.60 -8.01 -6.37
N THR A 89 -6.70 -7.52 -5.52
CA THR A 89 -5.66 -6.56 -5.91
C THR A 89 -4.31 -7.10 -5.50
N LEU A 90 -3.47 -7.38 -6.49
CA LEU A 90 -2.07 -7.76 -6.30
C LEU A 90 -1.20 -6.53 -6.50
N THR A 91 -0.39 -6.20 -5.50
CA THR A 91 0.46 -5.02 -5.48
C THR A 91 1.91 -5.43 -5.26
N ALA A 92 2.81 -4.99 -6.14
CA ALA A 92 4.25 -5.12 -6.00
C ALA A 92 4.85 -3.73 -5.77
N ILE A 93 5.66 -3.57 -4.72
CA ILE A 93 6.22 -2.29 -4.29
C ILE A 93 7.73 -2.42 -4.22
N ALA A 94 8.43 -1.55 -4.95
CA ALA A 94 9.88 -1.50 -5.01
C ALA A 94 10.40 -0.09 -4.75
N GLY A 95 11.50 0.00 -4.01
CA GLY A 95 12.20 1.23 -3.71
C GLY A 95 13.40 1.38 -4.63
N PHE A 96 13.65 2.61 -5.04
CA PHE A 96 14.81 2.97 -5.85
C PHE A 96 15.50 4.16 -5.21
N LEU A 97 16.83 4.13 -5.13
CA LEU A 97 17.65 5.24 -4.64
C LEU A 97 18.58 5.70 -5.76
N GLY A 98 18.95 6.98 -5.75
CA GLY A 98 19.97 7.50 -6.66
C GLY A 98 21.33 6.86 -6.37
N GLY A 99 21.89 6.18 -7.37
CA GLY A 99 23.24 5.65 -7.38
C GLY A 99 24.30 6.71 -7.71
N GLU A 100 25.57 6.33 -7.64
CA GLU A 100 26.72 7.24 -7.80
C GLU A 100 26.80 7.90 -9.18
N GLU A 101 26.25 7.26 -10.22
CA GLU A 101 26.23 7.77 -11.61
C GLU A 101 24.95 8.57 -11.95
N GLY A 102 24.05 8.76 -10.99
CA GLY A 102 22.77 9.45 -11.18
C GLY A 102 21.62 8.57 -11.67
N ASP A 103 21.89 7.28 -11.93
CA ASP A 103 20.88 6.27 -12.21
C ASP A 103 20.16 5.82 -10.94
N LEU A 104 18.94 5.32 -11.08
CA LEU A 104 18.16 4.76 -9.98
C LEU A 104 18.43 3.27 -9.83
N GLU A 105 18.96 2.86 -8.68
CA GLU A 105 19.20 1.45 -8.37
C GLU A 105 18.12 0.90 -7.43
N PRO A 106 17.69 -0.37 -7.61
CA PRO A 106 16.83 -1.04 -6.64
C PRO A 106 17.47 -0.99 -5.26
N ALA A 107 16.71 -0.50 -4.29
CA ALA A 107 17.13 -0.46 -2.91
C ALA A 107 16.11 -1.21 -2.07
N PRO A 108 16.55 -1.97 -1.06
CA PRO A 108 15.64 -2.50 -0.07
C PRO A 108 14.88 -1.32 0.52
N ILE A 109 13.55 -1.31 0.32
CA ILE A 109 12.71 -0.39 1.06
C ILE A 109 12.97 -0.73 2.53
N PRO A 110 13.28 0.25 3.40
CA PRO A 110 13.22 0.04 4.84
C PRO A 110 11.75 -0.16 5.20
N ILE A 111 11.24 -1.34 4.90
CA ILE A 111 9.98 -1.83 5.39
C ILE A 111 10.32 -2.16 6.82
N PRO A 112 9.72 -1.51 7.83
CA PRO A 112 9.78 -2.03 9.18
C PRO A 112 9.23 -3.46 9.13
N GLU A 113 10.16 -4.42 9.03
CA GLU A 113 10.04 -5.87 9.15
C GLU A 113 8.64 -6.45 8.92
N LEU A 114 8.11 -6.51 7.68
CA LEU A 114 6.78 -7.10 7.39
C LEU A 114 5.71 -6.75 8.45
N MET A 115 5.83 -5.59 9.12
CA MET A 115 4.92 -5.27 10.19
C MET A 115 3.60 -5.00 9.50
N ILE A 116 2.54 -5.55 10.06
CA ILE A 116 1.17 -5.32 9.61
C ILE A 116 0.92 -3.82 9.82
N TYR A 117 1.29 -3.02 8.83
CA TYR A 117 1.02 -1.60 8.82
C TYR A 117 -0.48 -1.48 8.72
N SER A 118 -1.11 -1.07 9.81
CA SER A 118 -2.52 -0.72 9.88
C SER A 118 -2.62 0.80 9.88
N PRO A 119 -3.20 1.42 8.85
CA PRO A 119 -3.55 2.83 8.90
C PRO A 119 -4.36 3.15 10.16
N PRO A 120 -4.25 4.37 10.73
CA PRO A 120 -5.09 4.77 11.85
C PRO A 120 -6.57 4.57 11.55
N GLY A 121 -7.29 3.92 12.47
CA GLY A 121 -8.71 3.61 12.31
C GLY A 121 -9.00 2.25 11.67
N GLU A 122 -7.99 1.49 11.27
CA GLU A 122 -8.14 0.13 10.78
C GLU A 122 -7.87 -0.90 11.89
N ALA A 123 -8.83 -1.82 12.08
CA ALA A 123 -8.69 -2.94 13.00
C ALA A 123 -8.07 -4.14 12.28
N VAL A 124 -7.13 -4.82 12.95
CA VAL A 124 -6.48 -6.03 12.46
C VAL A 124 -6.92 -7.21 13.34
N GLY A 125 -7.31 -8.32 12.71
CA GLY A 125 -7.66 -9.56 13.41
C GLY A 125 -7.23 -10.78 12.61
N GLY A 126 -7.14 -11.94 13.29
CA GLY A 126 -6.88 -13.23 12.63
C GLY A 126 -5.58 -13.25 11.82
N ILE A 127 -4.45 -12.95 12.49
CA ILE A 127 -3.13 -12.97 11.86
C ILE A 127 -2.69 -14.43 11.70
N GLU A 128 -2.34 -14.81 10.48
CA GLU A 128 -1.77 -16.10 10.11
C GLU A 128 -0.45 -15.89 9.38
N VAL A 129 0.57 -16.68 9.73
CA VAL A 129 1.81 -16.76 8.96
C VAL A 129 1.76 -18.06 8.16
N VAL A 130 1.89 -17.95 6.85
CA VAL A 130 1.76 -19.07 5.91
C VAL A 130 3.02 -19.21 5.06
N ASP A 131 3.39 -20.43 4.73
CA ASP A 131 4.49 -20.71 3.81
C ASP A 131 3.97 -20.79 2.36
N LEU A 132 4.43 -19.88 1.50
CA LEU A 132 4.08 -19.81 0.08
C LEU A 132 5.20 -20.39 -0.79
N GLY A 133 5.62 -21.63 -0.51
CA GLY A 133 6.64 -22.32 -1.30
C GLY A 133 8.06 -21.88 -0.94
N GLY A 134 8.38 -21.79 0.35
CA GLY A 134 9.67 -21.36 0.88
C GLY A 134 9.78 -19.88 1.18
N VAL A 135 8.67 -19.13 1.09
CA VAL A 135 8.57 -17.71 1.43
C VAL A 135 7.45 -17.54 2.44
N GLU A 136 7.79 -17.00 3.61
CA GLU A 136 6.80 -16.67 4.62
C GLU A 136 5.97 -15.45 4.19
N ALA A 137 4.65 -15.60 4.28
CA ALA A 137 3.68 -14.54 4.07
C ALA A 137 2.88 -14.30 5.36
N VAL A 138 2.63 -13.03 5.66
CA VAL A 138 1.80 -12.62 6.79
C VAL A 138 0.43 -12.23 6.26
N CYS A 139 -0.59 -12.97 6.64
CA CYS A 139 -1.97 -12.79 6.24
C CYS A 139 -2.81 -12.31 7.42
N ALA A 140 -3.68 -11.33 7.21
CA ALA A 140 -4.57 -10.86 8.26
C ALA A 140 -5.89 -10.32 7.69
N ALA A 141 -6.97 -10.57 8.43
CA ALA A 141 -8.23 -9.87 8.22
C ALA A 141 -8.10 -8.43 8.75
N ARG A 142 -8.66 -7.50 7.99
CA ARG A 142 -8.60 -6.07 8.22
C ARG A 142 -10.00 -5.50 8.10
N THR A 143 -10.35 -4.58 8.98
CA THR A 143 -11.61 -3.84 8.92
C THR A 143 -11.28 -2.36 8.86
N ASP A 144 -11.63 -1.72 7.75
CA ASP A 144 -11.39 -0.28 7.58
C ASP A 144 -12.29 0.57 8.50
N GLY A 145 -12.04 1.88 8.54
CA GLY A 145 -12.86 2.82 9.33
C GLY A 145 -14.34 2.91 8.89
N GLY A 146 -14.69 2.36 7.72
CA GLY A 146 -16.06 2.24 7.23
C GLY A 146 -16.75 0.91 7.59
N GLY A 147 -16.03 -0.01 8.25
CA GLY A 147 -16.55 -1.33 8.63
C GLY A 147 -16.44 -2.39 7.53
N LEU A 148 -15.81 -2.08 6.38
CA LEU A 148 -15.58 -3.07 5.33
C LEU A 148 -14.47 -4.01 5.77
N THR A 149 -14.76 -5.31 5.78
CA THR A 149 -13.78 -6.34 6.10
C THR A 149 -13.17 -6.90 4.82
N TYR A 150 -11.85 -7.00 4.81
CA TYR A 150 -11.06 -7.58 3.73
C TYR A 150 -9.89 -8.37 4.31
N THR A 151 -9.28 -9.24 3.52
CA THR A 151 -8.02 -9.89 3.88
C THR A 151 -6.88 -9.31 3.07
N ARG A 152 -5.71 -9.18 3.72
CA ARG A 152 -4.46 -8.86 3.07
C ARG A 152 -3.39 -9.87 3.47
N CYS A 153 -2.67 -10.41 2.48
CA CYS A 153 -1.43 -11.16 2.68
C CYS A 153 -0.25 -10.35 2.14
N ASP A 154 0.80 -10.20 2.92
CA ASP A 154 2.05 -9.54 2.54
C ASP A 154 3.22 -10.53 2.60
N TRP A 155 4.10 -10.51 1.60
CA TRP A 155 5.34 -11.29 1.57
C TRP A 155 6.45 -10.53 0.82
N MET A 156 7.67 -11.06 0.87
CA MET A 156 8.83 -10.49 0.18
C MET A 156 9.27 -11.37 -0.99
N MET A 157 9.61 -10.74 -2.10
CA MET A 157 10.29 -11.37 -3.25
C MET A 157 11.57 -10.59 -3.52
N GLY A 158 12.69 -11.03 -2.94
CA GLY A 158 13.91 -10.23 -2.90
C GLY A 158 13.65 -8.90 -2.17
N ASP A 159 13.95 -7.78 -2.83
CA ASP A 159 13.72 -6.43 -2.30
C ASP A 159 12.32 -5.86 -2.60
N VAL A 160 11.45 -6.65 -3.26
CA VAL A 160 10.09 -6.25 -3.61
C VAL A 160 9.12 -6.73 -2.54
N ARG A 161 8.34 -5.82 -1.96
CA ARG A 161 7.19 -6.20 -1.14
C ARG A 161 6.02 -6.51 -2.05
N VAL A 162 5.40 -7.66 -1.82
CA VAL A 162 4.19 -8.05 -2.51
C VAL A 162 3.04 -8.11 -1.52
N SER A 163 1.88 -7.63 -1.95
CA SER A 163 0.65 -7.65 -1.18
C SER A 163 -0.49 -8.16 -2.05
N LEU A 164 -1.28 -9.10 -1.55
CA LEU A 164 -2.53 -9.51 -2.16
C LEU A 164 -3.68 -9.18 -1.22
N THR A 165 -4.65 -8.41 -1.73
CA THR A 165 -5.88 -8.05 -1.04
C THR A 165 -7.08 -8.73 -1.69
N GLY A 166 -7.99 -9.26 -0.89
CA GLY A 166 -9.22 -9.92 -1.35
C GLY A 166 -10.30 -9.99 -0.26
N PRO A 167 -11.46 -10.62 -0.55
CA PRO A 167 -12.60 -10.61 0.36
C PRO A 167 -12.46 -11.54 1.58
N ASP A 168 -11.78 -12.68 1.44
CA ASP A 168 -11.66 -13.69 2.49
C ASP A 168 -10.25 -14.30 2.56
N LEU A 169 -9.94 -14.89 3.71
CA LEU A 169 -8.59 -15.34 4.01
C LEU A 169 -8.14 -16.54 3.18
N GLN A 170 -9.02 -17.52 2.98
CA GLN A 170 -8.67 -18.76 2.31
C GLN A 170 -8.45 -18.53 0.81
N SER A 171 -9.29 -17.72 0.17
CA SER A 171 -9.09 -17.35 -1.23
C SER A 171 -7.80 -16.56 -1.44
N VAL A 172 -7.49 -15.60 -0.55
CA VAL A 172 -6.25 -14.82 -0.64
C VAL A 172 -5.02 -15.71 -0.46
N ILE A 173 -4.98 -16.59 0.54
CA ILE A 173 -3.86 -17.54 0.73
C ILE A 173 -3.70 -18.44 -0.51
N GLN A 174 -4.81 -19.00 -1.02
CA GLN A 174 -4.80 -19.84 -2.21
C GLN A 174 -4.20 -19.10 -3.41
N LEU A 175 -4.70 -17.91 -3.72
CA LEU A 175 -4.24 -17.13 -4.85
C LEU A 175 -2.79 -16.67 -4.69
N ALA A 176 -2.37 -16.27 -3.48
CA ALA A 176 -1.00 -15.91 -3.18
C ALA A 176 -0.04 -17.08 -3.49
N GLY A 177 -0.41 -18.31 -3.13
CA GLY A 177 0.36 -19.52 -3.45
C GLY A 177 0.55 -19.78 -4.95
N THR A 178 -0.29 -19.22 -5.83
CA THR A 178 -0.14 -19.35 -7.29
C THR A 178 0.86 -18.35 -7.89
N THR A 179 1.23 -17.31 -7.13
CA THR A 179 2.15 -16.27 -7.61
C THR A 179 3.61 -16.73 -7.58
N MET A 180 3.95 -17.70 -6.72
CA MET A 180 5.32 -18.11 -6.41
C MET A 180 5.85 -19.31 -7.22
N ASN A 181 5.00 -20.01 -7.98
CA ASN A 181 5.42 -21.18 -8.75
C ASN A 181 5.75 -20.84 -10.21
N PRO A 182 7.00 -21.05 -10.70
CA PRO A 182 7.37 -20.83 -12.11
C PRO A 182 6.59 -21.70 -13.09
#